data_AF-A0ABD4KXC7-F1
#
_entry.id   AF-A0ABD4KXC7-F1
#
_cell.length_a   1.000
_cell.length_b   1.000
_cell.length_c   1.000
_cell.angle_alpha   90.00
_cell.angle_beta   90.00
_cell.angle_gamma   90.00
#
_symmetry.space_group_name_H-M   'P 1'
#
loop_
_entity.id
_entity.type
_entity.pdbx_description
1 polymer ?
#
loop_
_entity_poly.entity_id
_entity_poly.type
_entity_poly.pdbx_seq_one_letter_code
_entity_poly.pdbx_strand_id
1 'polypeptide(L)'
;TITNYLNRTDPMAKTIVFCNDIDHAERMRRALVNLNPEQVNKNDKYVMKITGDDEVGKAQLDNFINPKKKYPVIATTSELMSTGVDAKTCKLVVLDQGIQSMTKFKQI
;
A
#
# COMPACT_ATOMS: atom_id res chain seq x y z
N THR A 1 -5.30 13.30 5.40
CA THR A 1 -4.31 12.20 5.35
C THR A 1 -5.03 10.89 5.03
N ILE A 2 -4.33 9.91 4.45
CA ILE A 2 -4.88 8.58 4.12
C ILE A 2 -5.59 7.96 5.33
N THR A 3 -4.96 8.07 6.50
CA THR A 3 -5.51 7.61 7.79
C THR A 3 -6.85 8.23 8.16
N ASN A 4 -7.02 9.56 8.02
CA ASN A 4 -8.30 10.20 8.31
C ASN A 4 -9.40 9.74 7.35
N TYR A 5 -9.05 9.48 6.08
CA TYR A 5 -10.00 8.95 5.11
C TYR A 5 -10.43 7.52 5.49
N LEU A 6 -9.47 6.64 5.80
CA LEU A 6 -9.73 5.27 6.23
C LEU A 6 -10.55 5.23 7.54
N ASN A 7 -10.22 6.07 8.51
CA ASN A 7 -10.97 6.16 9.77
C ASN A 7 -12.42 6.61 9.58
N ARG A 8 -12.70 7.43 8.56
CA ARG A 8 -14.06 7.90 8.25
C ARG A 8 -14.87 6.92 7.41
N THR A 9 -14.21 6.02 6.69
CA THR A 9 -14.85 5.14 5.71
C THR A 9 -14.78 3.69 6.15
N ASP A 10 -13.61 3.06 6.02
CA ASP A 10 -13.34 1.69 6.42
C ASP A 10 -11.84 1.56 6.76
N PRO A 11 -11.47 1.42 8.05
CA PRO A 11 -10.08 1.27 8.47
C PRO A 11 -9.40 0.00 7.93
N MET A 12 -10.16 -0.97 7.43
CA MET A 12 -9.65 -2.23 6.87
C MET A 12 -9.73 -2.25 5.33
N ALA A 13 -10.07 -1.13 4.70
CA ALA A 13 -10.07 -1.01 3.25
C ALA A 13 -8.65 -1.19 2.69
N LYS A 14 -8.49 -2.25 1.88
CA LYS A 14 -7.24 -2.53 1.17
C LYS A 14 -6.84 -1.31 0.34
N THR A 15 -5.66 -0.77 0.64
CA THR A 15 -5.16 0.48 0.10
C THR A 15 -3.77 0.28 -0.47
N ILE A 16 -3.55 0.75 -1.69
CA ILE A 16 -2.21 0.79 -2.30
C ILE A 16 -1.76 2.25 -2.38
N VAL A 17 -0.53 2.52 -1.95
CA VAL A 17 0.11 3.83 -2.05
C VAL A 17 1.29 3.71 -2.99
N PHE A 18 1.17 4.33 -4.17
CA PHE A 18 2.23 4.41 -5.14
C PHE A 18 3.11 5.61 -4.87
N CYS A 19 4.39 5.34 -4.61
CA CYS A 19 5.43 6.32 -4.32
C CYS A 19 6.39 6.41 -5.52
N ASN A 20 7.16 7.49 -5.62
CA ASN A 20 8.15 7.64 -6.71
C ASN A 20 9.26 6.57 -6.69
N ASP A 21 9.75 6.20 -5.50
CA ASP A 21 10.94 5.38 -5.29
C ASP A 21 10.84 4.54 -4.00
N ILE A 22 11.78 3.61 -3.81
CA ILE A 22 11.76 2.67 -2.68
C ILE A 22 11.97 3.40 -1.34
N ASP A 23 12.83 4.42 -1.29
CA ASP A 23 13.06 5.22 -0.09
C ASP A 23 11.80 6.00 0.28
N HIS A 24 11.09 6.51 -0.72
CA HIS A 24 9.80 7.16 -0.53
C HIS A 24 8.76 6.18 0.01
N ALA A 25 8.68 4.97 -0.53
CA ALA A 25 7.77 3.93 -0.02
C ALA A 25 8.06 3.57 1.44
N GLU A 26 9.34 3.55 1.86
CA GLU A 26 9.73 3.32 3.26
C GLU A 26 9.40 4.51 4.16
N ARG A 27 9.66 5.75 3.72
CA ARG A 27 9.24 6.96 4.46
C ARG A 27 7.72 6.98 4.66
N MET A 28 6.96 6.65 3.61
CA MET A 28 5.51 6.58 3.67
C MET A 28 5.03 5.48 4.60
N ARG A 29 5.66 4.29 4.58
CA ARG A 29 5.36 3.21 5.52
C ARG A 29 5.51 3.69 6.97
N ARG A 30 6.64 4.32 7.30
CA ARG A 30 6.91 4.84 8.66
C ARG A 30 5.91 5.90 9.09
N ALA A 31 5.58 6.84 8.20
CA ALA A 31 4.59 7.87 8.48
C ALA A 31 3.20 7.25 8.76
N LEU A 32 2.78 6.28 7.96
CA LEU A 32 1.52 5.58 8.15
C LEU A 32 1.49 4.75 9.42
N VAL A 33 2.59 4.07 9.77
CA VAL A 33 2.70 3.34 11.04
C VAL A 33 2.51 4.28 12.22
N ASN A 34 3.20 5.42 12.22
CA ASN A 34 3.11 6.42 13.29
C ASN A 34 1.72 7.07 13.39
N LEU A 35 1.00 7.18 12.27
CA LEU A 35 -0.36 7.72 12.24
C LEU A 35 -1.43 6.70 12.65
N ASN A 36 -1.11 5.39 12.67
CA ASN A 36 -2.08 4.31 12.94
C ASN A 36 -1.62 3.40 14.10
N PRO A 37 -1.22 3.96 15.26
CA PRO A 37 -0.61 3.18 16.34
C PRO A 37 -1.55 2.09 16.86
N GLU A 38 -2.86 2.36 16.95
CA GLU A 38 -3.84 1.37 17.41
C GLU A 38 -3.97 0.16 16.47
N GLN A 39 -3.90 0.37 15.15
CA GLN A 39 -4.02 -0.71 14.18
C GLN A 39 -2.71 -1.51 14.06
N VAL A 40 -1.58 -0.82 14.12
CA VAL A 40 -0.26 -1.45 14.16
C VAL A 40 -0.07 -2.27 15.42
N ASN A 41 -0.58 -1.81 16.57
CA ASN A 41 -0.56 -2.58 17.82
C ASN A 41 -1.42 -3.86 17.73
N LYS A 42 -2.51 -3.86 16.95
CA LYS A 42 -3.29 -5.09 16.70
C LYS A 42 -2.59 -6.04 15.75
N ASN A 43 -1.89 -5.50 14.73
CA ASN A 43 -1.11 -6.28 13.81
C ASN A 43 -0.03 -5.40 13.15
N ASP A 44 1.24 -5.77 13.31
CA ASP A 44 2.37 -5.04 12.73
C ASP A 44 2.27 -4.95 11.19
N LYS A 45 1.61 -5.94 10.58
CA LYS A 45 1.39 -6.05 9.14
C LYS A 45 0.28 -5.14 8.63
N TYR A 46 -0.31 -4.27 9.47
CA TYR A 46 -1.32 -3.32 9.02
C TYR A 46 -0.79 -2.44 7.87
N VAL A 47 0.46 -1.98 7.98
CA VAL A 47 1.17 -1.23 6.93
C VAL A 47 2.42 -1.98 6.53
N MET A 48 2.55 -2.34 5.25
CA MET A 48 3.77 -2.96 4.73
C MET A 48 4.27 -2.28 3.46
N LYS A 49 5.60 -2.30 3.30
CA LYS A 49 6.27 -1.94 2.06
C LYS A 49 6.32 -3.18 1.18
N ILE A 50 5.93 -3.05 -0.08
CA ILE A 50 5.97 -4.12 -1.07
C ILE A 50 6.69 -3.57 -2.31
N THR A 51 7.99 -3.84 -2.40
CA THR A 51 8.87 -3.32 -3.46
C THR A 51 9.61 -4.44 -4.19
N GLY A 52 10.20 -4.14 -5.35
CA GLY A 52 10.92 -5.10 -6.21
C GLY A 52 12.17 -5.72 -5.63
N ASP A 53 12.74 -5.06 -4.64
CA ASP A 53 13.95 -5.44 -3.93
C ASP A 53 13.66 -6.18 -2.62
N ASP A 54 12.40 -6.22 -2.16
CA ASP A 54 12.03 -6.77 -0.85
C ASP A 54 11.32 -8.13 -0.98
N GLU A 55 12.06 -9.21 -0.73
CA GLU A 55 11.53 -10.59 -0.81
C GLU A 55 10.38 -10.82 0.18
N VAL A 56 10.47 -10.22 1.38
CA VAL A 56 9.41 -10.33 2.40
C VAL A 56 8.13 -9.63 1.94
N GLY A 57 8.23 -8.39 1.45
CA GLY A 57 7.11 -7.64 0.90
C GLY A 57 6.47 -8.34 -0.30
N LYS A 58 7.27 -8.91 -1.20
CA LYS A 58 6.76 -9.72 -2.32
C LYS A 58 5.96 -10.92 -1.85
N ALA A 59 6.44 -11.67 -0.85
CA ALA A 59 5.71 -12.80 -0.30
C ALA A 59 4.38 -12.38 0.37
N GLN A 60 4.25 -11.11 0.76
CA GLN A 60 3.04 -10.56 1.35
C GLN A 60 2.05 -10.03 0.31
N LEU A 61 2.46 -9.92 -0.95
CA LEU A 61 1.59 -9.54 -2.05
C LEU A 61 0.43 -10.52 -2.23
N ASP A 62 0.70 -11.83 -2.16
CA ASP A 62 -0.33 -12.87 -2.21
C ASP A 62 -1.34 -12.74 -1.07
N ASN A 63 -0.86 -12.38 0.13
CA ASN A 63 -1.74 -12.10 1.27
C ASN A 63 -2.53 -10.81 1.08
N PHE A 64 -1.97 -9.81 0.41
CA PHE A 64 -2.64 -8.54 0.14
C PHE A 64 -3.83 -8.74 -0.79
N ILE A 65 -3.63 -9.43 -1.92
CA ILE A 65 -4.66 -9.66 -2.95
C ILE A 65 -5.74 -10.66 -2.49
N ASN A 66 -5.44 -11.52 -1.54
CA ASN A 66 -6.36 -12.56 -1.08
C ASN A 66 -7.56 -11.96 -0.30
N PRO A 67 -8.81 -12.12 -0.78
CA PRO A 67 -10.01 -11.58 -0.11
C PRO A 67 -10.27 -12.18 1.27
N LYS A 68 -9.75 -13.38 1.55
CA LYS A 68 -9.88 -14.04 2.86
C LYS A 68 -8.88 -13.50 3.89
N LYS A 69 -7.85 -12.76 3.45
CA LYS A 69 -6.79 -12.24 4.33
C LYS A 69 -7.00 -10.77 4.61
N LYS A 70 -7.19 -10.45 5.89
CA LYS A 70 -7.36 -9.06 6.35
C LYS A 70 -6.10 -8.22 6.23
N TYR A 71 -4.91 -8.83 6.32
CA TYR A 71 -3.62 -8.14 6.31
C TYR A 71 -2.72 -8.64 5.16
N PRO A 72 -1.83 -7.77 4.61
CA PRO A 72 -1.71 -6.35 4.92
C PRO A 72 -2.92 -5.52 4.45
N VAL A 73 -3.17 -4.36 5.10
CA VAL A 73 -4.27 -3.45 4.74
C VAL A 73 -3.76 -2.32 3.86
N ILE A 74 -2.64 -1.69 4.24
CA ILE A 74 -2.01 -0.64 3.47
C ILE A 74 -0.68 -1.14 2.92
N ALA A 75 -0.53 -1.10 1.60
CA ALA A 75 0.70 -1.47 0.91
C ALA A 75 1.35 -0.24 0.27
N THR A 76 2.59 0.09 0.66
CA THR A 76 3.38 1.13 -0.01
C THR A 76 4.30 0.49 -1.06
N THR A 77 4.33 1.04 -2.27
CA THR A 77 5.10 0.48 -3.39
C THR A 77 5.64 1.59 -4.29
N SER A 78 6.77 1.36 -4.96
CA SER A 78 7.37 2.31 -5.90
C SER A 78 7.00 2.04 -7.35
N GLU A 79 7.02 0.78 -7.78
CA GLU A 79 6.86 0.44 -9.21
C GLU A 79 6.33 -0.98 -9.45
N LEU A 80 6.53 -1.90 -8.48
CA LEU A 80 6.26 -3.33 -8.63
C LEU A 80 4.78 -3.65 -8.92
N MET A 81 3.83 -2.84 -8.47
CA MET A 81 2.41 -3.11 -8.69
C MET A 81 1.87 -2.65 -10.04
N SER A 82 2.65 -1.92 -10.85
CA SER A 82 2.16 -1.29 -12.09
C SER A 82 1.99 -2.26 -13.27
N THR A 83 2.52 -3.49 -13.18
CA THR A 83 2.57 -4.43 -14.33
C THR A 83 2.12 -5.86 -14.03
N GLY A 84 1.40 -6.14 -12.94
CA GLY A 84 0.96 -7.54 -12.71
C GLY A 84 0.20 -7.88 -11.45
N VAL A 85 -0.28 -6.91 -10.67
CA VAL A 85 -0.99 -7.19 -9.41
C VAL A 85 -2.49 -6.98 -9.59
N ASP A 86 -3.22 -8.08 -9.75
CA ASP A 86 -4.68 -8.10 -9.81
C ASP A 86 -5.29 -7.98 -8.40
N ALA A 87 -5.12 -6.82 -7.78
CA ALA A 87 -5.67 -6.51 -6.46
C ALA A 87 -7.15 -6.11 -6.56
N LYS A 88 -8.03 -7.03 -6.99
CA LYS A 88 -9.49 -6.79 -7.09
C LYS A 88 -10.16 -6.36 -5.79
N THR A 89 -9.50 -6.65 -4.67
CA THR A 89 -9.97 -6.32 -3.32
C THR A 89 -9.54 -4.92 -2.88
N CYS A 90 -8.68 -4.25 -3.65
CA CYS A 90 -8.25 -2.88 -3.40
C CYS A 90 -9.43 -1.92 -3.53
N LYS A 91 -9.69 -1.13 -2.49
CA LYS A 91 -10.76 -0.13 -2.46
C LYS A 91 -10.24 1.30 -2.64
N LEU A 92 -8.94 1.51 -2.38
CA LEU A 92 -8.33 2.84 -2.42
C LEU A 92 -6.94 2.76 -3.07
N VAL A 93 -6.75 3.54 -4.12
CA VAL A 93 -5.44 3.74 -4.76
C VAL A 93 -5.02 5.18 -4.50
N VAL A 94 -3.85 5.35 -3.90
CA VAL A 94 -3.25 6.66 -3.61
C VAL A 94 -2.01 6.83 -4.46
N LEU A 95 -1.96 7.92 -5.20
CA LEU A 95 -0.81 8.31 -6.01
C LEU A 95 -0.06 9.43 -5.28
N ASP A 96 1.06 9.08 -4.66
CA ASP A 96 2.00 10.03 -4.06
C ASP A 96 3.28 10.09 -4.90
N GLN A 97 3.07 10.27 -6.21
CA GLN A 97 4.10 10.41 -7.21
C GLN A 97 3.75 11.56 -8.16
N GLY A 98 4.77 12.29 -8.59
CA GLY A 98 4.60 13.28 -9.65
C GLY A 98 4.35 12.54 -10.95
N ILE A 99 3.12 12.58 -11.46
CA ILE A 99 2.79 11.95 -12.75
C ILE A 99 3.52 12.72 -13.86
N GLN A 100 4.70 12.26 -14.24
CA GLN A 100 5.49 12.84 -15.33
C GLN A 100 5.11 12.24 -16.70
N SER A 101 4.27 11.20 -16.74
CA SER A 101 3.89 10.52 -17.99
C SER A 101 2.48 9.92 -17.94
N MET A 102 1.66 10.25 -18.95
CA MET A 102 0.30 9.72 -19.13
C MET A 102 0.25 8.20 -19.32
N THR A 103 1.34 7.57 -19.78
CA THR A 103 1.41 6.11 -19.94
C THR A 103 1.46 5.40 -18.59
N LYS A 104 2.23 5.93 -17.63
CA LYS A 104 2.26 5.40 -16.25
C LYS A 104 0.90 5.56 -15.57
N PHE A 105 0.21 6.69 -15.81
CA PHE A 105 -1.13 6.90 -15.27
C PHE A 105 -2.16 5.86 -15.75
N LYS A 106 -2.08 5.43 -17.02
CA LYS A 106 -3.00 4.40 -17.56
C LYS A 106 -2.72 2.98 -17.05
N GLN A 107 -1.55 2.73 -16.44
CA GLN A 107 -1.17 1.41 -15.93
C GLN A 107 -1.56 1.20 -14.46
N ILE A 108 -1.87 2.29 -13.73
CA ILE A 108 -2.25 2.27 -12.32
C ILE A 108 -3.77 2.31 -12.21
#